data_AF-A0AA97GVH2-F1
#
_entry.id   AF-A0AA97GVH2-F1
#
_cell.length_a   1.000
_cell.length_b   1.000
_cell.length_c   1.000
_cell.angle_alpha   90.00
_cell.angle_beta   90.00
_cell.angle_gamma   90.00
#
_symmetry.space_group_name_H-M   'P 1'
#
loop_
_entity.id
_entity.type
_entity.pdbx_description
1 polymer ?
#
loop_
_entity_poly.entity_id
_entity_poly.type
_entity_poly.pdbx_seq_one_letter_code
_entity_poly.pdbx_strand_id
1 'polypeptide(L)'
;MTLGDMDRDRDDDGRARNSRPRDALGRPLPPGSVGVERIPEDLDLPPAESLSWAQDLLDRGLAFNAHEVLEGAWKSCPADERMLWQGLAQLAVGITHVQRGNAKGALKLLERAARRIGHQDGPAPYGIDAAGLIAYADMLIAELQQGTDPTPDQLVPRLGRSPDHR
;
A
#
# COMPACT_ATOMS: atom_id res chain seq x y z
N MET A 1 23.81 3.93 -41.26
CA MET A 1 23.73 4.73 -40.02
C MET A 1 22.47 4.28 -39.27
N THR A 2 22.71 3.38 -38.31
CA THR A 2 21.96 3.06 -37.08
C THR A 2 20.46 3.36 -36.97
N LEU A 3 19.65 2.29 -37.04
CA LEU A 3 18.39 2.18 -36.29
C LEU A 3 18.73 2.02 -34.81
N GLY A 4 18.24 2.95 -33.98
CA GLY A 4 18.21 2.79 -32.54
C GLY A 4 17.07 1.87 -32.15
N ASP A 5 17.38 0.63 -31.80
CA ASP A 5 16.47 -0.23 -31.07
C ASP A 5 16.80 -0.10 -29.58
N MET A 6 15.88 0.52 -28.83
CA MET A 6 15.94 0.59 -27.38
C MET A 6 15.91 -0.83 -26.82
N ASP A 7 17.07 -1.26 -26.35
CA ASP A 7 17.27 -2.49 -25.61
C ASP A 7 16.31 -2.50 -24.42
N ARG A 8 15.27 -3.33 -24.52
CA ARG A 8 14.31 -3.54 -23.44
C ARG A 8 14.98 -4.48 -22.47
N ASP A 9 15.46 -3.93 -21.37
CA ASP A 9 16.02 -4.65 -20.22
C ASP A 9 15.02 -5.74 -19.77
N ARG A 10 15.27 -6.97 -20.22
CA ARG A 10 14.47 -8.16 -19.93
C ARG A 10 15.30 -9.06 -19.01
N ASP A 11 14.65 -9.73 -18.06
CA ASP A 11 15.30 -10.85 -17.39
C ASP A 11 15.45 -12.06 -18.31
N ASP A 12 16.18 -13.06 -17.86
CA ASP A 12 16.36 -14.34 -18.56
C ASP A 12 15.02 -15.08 -18.80
N ASP A 13 13.94 -14.65 -18.12
CA ASP A 13 12.56 -15.14 -18.26
C ASP A 13 11.67 -14.26 -19.16
N GLY A 14 12.22 -13.22 -19.81
CA GLY A 14 11.51 -12.36 -20.75
C GLY A 14 10.50 -11.38 -20.12
N ARG A 15 10.47 -11.24 -18.80
CA ARG A 15 9.70 -10.21 -18.10
C ARG A 15 10.45 -8.88 -18.20
N ALA A 16 9.70 -7.80 -18.42
CA ALA A 16 10.27 -6.47 -18.37
C ALA A 16 10.71 -6.20 -16.92
N ARG A 17 12.02 -6.24 -16.66
CA ARG A 17 12.57 -5.71 -15.41
C ARG A 17 12.30 -4.22 -15.48
N ASN A 18 11.24 -3.75 -14.85
CA ASN A 18 10.96 -2.32 -14.78
C ASN A 18 11.94 -1.70 -13.77
N SER A 19 13.21 -1.61 -14.19
CA SER A 19 14.37 -1.11 -13.45
C SER A 19 14.37 0.41 -13.31
N ARG A 20 13.34 1.09 -13.83
CA ARG A 20 13.25 2.54 -13.76
C ARG A 20 13.07 2.97 -12.31
N PRO A 21 13.87 3.95 -11.83
CA PRO A 21 13.67 4.54 -10.51
C PRO A 21 12.25 5.12 -10.42
N ARG A 22 11.67 5.14 -9.21
CA ARG A 22 10.32 5.66 -8.98
C ARG A 22 10.34 6.79 -7.96
N ASP A 23 9.39 7.71 -8.06
CA ASP A 23 9.13 8.69 -7.00
C ASP A 23 8.43 8.05 -5.79
N ALA A 24 8.21 8.84 -4.73
CA ALA A 24 7.52 8.43 -3.51
C ALA A 24 6.07 7.94 -3.74
N LEU A 25 5.49 8.29 -4.88
CA LEU A 25 4.15 7.86 -5.27
C LEU A 25 4.20 6.70 -6.27
N GLY A 26 5.35 6.04 -6.49
CA GLY A 26 5.51 4.91 -7.39
C GLY A 26 5.49 5.25 -8.89
N ARG A 27 5.53 6.52 -9.28
CA ARG A 27 5.56 6.93 -10.69
C ARG A 27 6.98 6.75 -11.26
N PRO A 28 7.13 6.21 -12.47
CA PRO A 28 8.45 5.99 -13.06
C PRO A 28 9.14 7.32 -13.35
N LEU A 29 10.41 7.43 -12.98
CA LEU A 29 11.28 8.57 -13.23
C LEU A 29 12.11 8.38 -14.52
N PRO A 30 12.71 9.46 -15.06
CA PRO A 30 13.70 9.35 -16.13
C PRO A 30 14.90 8.48 -15.72
N PRO A 31 15.54 7.75 -16.66
CA PRO A 31 16.80 7.03 -16.40
C PRO A 31 17.86 7.94 -15.78
N GLY A 32 18.61 7.42 -14.80
CA GLY A 32 19.64 8.19 -14.07
C GLY A 32 19.12 9.07 -12.94
N SER A 33 17.80 9.14 -12.72
CA SER A 33 17.24 9.83 -11.55
C SER A 33 17.44 9.01 -10.27
N VAL A 34 17.60 9.69 -9.14
CA VAL A 34 17.53 9.04 -7.82
C VAL A 34 16.06 8.88 -7.45
N GLY A 35 15.60 7.64 -7.29
CA GLY A 35 14.25 7.30 -6.83
C GLY A 35 14.22 6.94 -5.35
N VAL A 36 13.03 6.64 -4.84
CA VAL A 36 12.87 5.98 -3.54
C VAL A 36 13.37 4.53 -3.65
N GLU A 37 13.97 4.04 -2.56
CA GLU A 37 14.38 2.64 -2.45
C GLU A 37 13.20 1.70 -2.71
N ARG A 38 13.43 0.67 -3.53
CA ARG A 38 12.37 -0.26 -3.92
C ARG A 38 12.20 -1.34 -2.87
N ILE A 39 10.96 -1.77 -2.69
CA ILE A 39 10.67 -2.98 -1.95
C ILE A 39 11.03 -4.19 -2.83
N PRO A 40 11.77 -5.20 -2.32
CA PRO A 40 12.09 -6.41 -3.08
C PRO A 40 10.84 -7.13 -3.57
N GLU A 41 10.85 -7.66 -4.81
CA GLU A 41 9.70 -8.36 -5.38
C GLU A 41 9.45 -9.73 -4.73
N ASP A 42 10.51 -10.35 -4.24
CA ASP A 42 10.57 -11.63 -3.52
C ASP A 42 10.57 -11.45 -2.00
N LEU A 43 10.08 -10.30 -1.51
CA LEU A 43 9.98 -10.02 -0.09
C LEU A 43 9.13 -11.09 0.63
N ASP A 44 9.76 -11.80 1.55
CA ASP A 44 9.12 -12.76 2.45
C ASP A 44 9.52 -12.44 3.90
N LEU A 45 8.64 -11.73 4.61
CA LEU A 45 8.84 -11.32 5.99
C LEU A 45 7.76 -11.90 6.89
N PRO A 46 8.08 -12.14 8.18
CA PRO A 46 7.07 -12.47 9.17
C PRO A 46 6.00 -11.37 9.28
N PRO A 47 4.72 -11.72 9.55
CA PRO A 47 3.61 -10.78 9.69
C PRO A 47 3.91 -9.51 10.52
N ALA A 48 4.53 -9.67 11.68
CA ALA A 48 4.84 -8.54 12.57
C ALA A 48 5.87 -7.57 11.96
N GLU A 49 6.87 -8.10 11.25
CA GLU A 49 7.89 -7.28 10.58
C GLU A 49 7.30 -6.56 9.37
N SER A 50 6.47 -7.24 8.58
CA SER A 50 5.72 -6.61 7.48
C SER A 50 4.85 -5.46 7.96
N LEU A 51 4.12 -5.64 9.07
CA LEU A 51 3.28 -4.59 9.65
C LEU A 51 4.09 -3.42 10.18
N SER A 52 5.19 -3.69 10.90
CA SER A 52 6.06 -2.64 11.44
C SER A 52 6.70 -1.83 10.32
N TRP A 53 7.17 -2.47 9.26
CA TRP A 53 7.78 -1.77 8.14
C TRP A 53 6.73 -0.99 7.33
N ALA A 54 5.57 -1.58 7.05
CA ALA A 54 4.47 -0.87 6.40
C ALA A 54 4.03 0.36 7.22
N GLN A 55 4.01 0.28 8.56
CA GLN A 55 3.71 1.42 9.42
C GLN A 55 4.77 2.53 9.30
N ASP A 56 6.07 2.23 9.34
CA ASP A 56 7.14 3.24 9.15
C ASP A 56 6.98 3.96 7.80
N LEU A 57 6.72 3.20 6.74
CA LEU A 57 6.51 3.75 5.41
C LEU A 57 5.27 4.65 5.36
N LEU A 58 4.16 4.25 5.98
CA LEU A 58 2.95 5.07 6.09
C LEU A 58 3.24 6.36 6.86
N ASP A 59 3.91 6.29 8.01
CA ASP A 59 4.26 7.45 8.85
C ASP A 59 5.13 8.48 8.09
N ARG A 60 5.87 8.03 7.07
CA ARG A 60 6.69 8.86 6.18
C ARG A 60 5.97 9.32 4.91
N GLY A 61 4.68 9.00 4.77
CA GLY A 61 3.87 9.32 3.60
C GLY A 61 4.13 8.42 2.38
N LEU A 62 4.86 7.32 2.52
CA LEU A 62 5.24 6.39 1.46
C LEU A 62 4.20 5.26 1.30
N ALA A 63 2.94 5.63 1.09
CA ALA A 63 1.82 4.67 1.02
C ALA A 63 1.95 3.65 -0.14
N PHE A 64 2.61 4.03 -1.24
CA PHE A 64 2.87 3.11 -2.34
C PHE A 64 3.85 2.00 -1.94
N ASN A 65 4.94 2.36 -1.26
CA ASN A 65 5.90 1.38 -0.74
C ASN A 65 5.26 0.52 0.35
N ALA A 66 4.43 1.10 1.22
CA ALA A 66 3.68 0.33 2.21
C ALA A 66 2.76 -0.69 1.55
N HIS A 67 2.11 -0.32 0.44
CA HIS A 67 1.33 -1.25 -0.38
C HIS A 67 2.19 -2.41 -0.90
N GLU A 68 3.40 -2.16 -1.39
CA GLU A 68 4.31 -3.21 -1.87
C GLU A 68 4.69 -4.20 -0.75
N VAL A 69 5.00 -3.70 0.46
CA VAL A 69 5.29 -4.56 1.63
C VAL A 69 4.08 -5.43 2.00
N LEU A 70 2.89 -4.82 2.07
CA LEU A 70 1.65 -5.52 2.41
C LEU A 70 1.23 -6.51 1.31
N GLU A 71 1.54 -6.23 0.05
CA GLU A 71 1.33 -7.18 -1.05
C GLU A 71 2.27 -8.38 -0.95
N GLY A 72 3.53 -8.17 -0.54
CA GLY A 72 4.46 -9.25 -0.21
C GLY A 72 3.89 -10.20 0.86
N ALA A 73 3.46 -9.64 1.98
CA ALA A 73 2.80 -10.41 3.05
C ALA A 73 1.52 -11.12 2.57
N TRP A 74 0.72 -10.49 1.70
CA TRP A 74 -0.46 -11.15 1.10
C TRP A 74 -0.09 -12.38 0.27
N LYS A 75 1.04 -12.38 -0.43
CA LYS A 75 1.50 -13.51 -1.26
C LYS A 75 1.93 -14.71 -0.42
N SER A 76 2.48 -14.50 0.78
CA SER A 76 2.98 -15.57 1.67
C SER A 76 2.04 -15.94 2.82
N CYS A 77 0.97 -15.16 3.07
CA CYS A 77 0.07 -15.40 4.21
C CYS A 77 -0.76 -16.70 4.13
N PRO A 78 -1.21 -17.23 5.29
CA PRO A 78 -2.20 -18.30 5.38
C PRO A 78 -3.48 -18.00 4.59
N ALA A 79 -4.13 -19.04 4.08
CA ALA A 79 -5.27 -18.91 3.17
C ALA A 79 -6.47 -18.18 3.79
N ASP A 80 -6.72 -18.39 5.08
CA ASP A 80 -7.76 -17.76 5.90
C ASP A 80 -7.50 -16.27 6.17
N GLU A 81 -6.24 -15.83 6.09
CA GLU A 81 -5.85 -14.43 6.30
C GLU A 81 -5.76 -13.61 5.00
N ARG A 82 -5.82 -14.26 3.83
CA ARG A 82 -5.64 -13.59 2.52
C ARG A 82 -6.53 -12.39 2.32
N MET A 83 -7.78 -12.45 2.79
CA MET A 83 -8.72 -11.34 2.67
C MET A 83 -8.26 -10.12 3.48
N LEU A 84 -7.75 -10.33 4.69
CA LEU A 84 -7.23 -9.27 5.55
C LEU A 84 -6.02 -8.60 4.91
N TRP A 85 -5.00 -9.36 4.54
CA TRP A 85 -3.78 -8.83 3.92
C TRP A 85 -4.06 -8.11 2.60
N GLN A 86 -4.94 -8.66 1.77
CA GLN A 86 -5.37 -7.97 0.56
C GLN A 86 -6.12 -6.66 0.87
N GLY A 87 -6.89 -6.63 1.95
CA GLY A 87 -7.57 -5.42 2.43
C GLY A 87 -6.58 -4.34 2.86
N LEU A 88 -5.54 -4.70 3.63
CA LEU A 88 -4.47 -3.78 4.04
C LEU A 88 -3.70 -3.23 2.84
N ALA A 89 -3.30 -4.10 1.90
CA ALA A 89 -2.63 -3.67 0.68
C ALA A 89 -3.51 -2.71 -0.14
N GLN A 90 -4.83 -2.94 -0.20
CA GLN A 90 -5.78 -2.06 -0.87
C GLN A 90 -6.00 -0.73 -0.17
N LEU A 91 -5.96 -0.70 1.16
CA LEU A 91 -6.01 0.54 1.93
C LEU A 91 -4.83 1.43 1.57
N ALA A 92 -3.61 0.89 1.60
CA ALA A 92 -2.38 1.62 1.28
C ALA A 92 -2.35 2.16 -0.16
N VAL A 93 -2.77 1.35 -1.16
CA VAL A 93 -2.89 1.87 -2.54
C VAL A 93 -4.09 2.83 -2.70
N GLY A 94 -5.15 2.69 -1.90
CA GLY A 94 -6.23 3.67 -1.82
C GLY A 94 -5.73 5.04 -1.37
N ILE A 95 -4.90 5.09 -0.33
CA ILE A 95 -4.20 6.31 0.13
C ILE A 95 -3.29 6.85 -0.97
N THR A 96 -2.54 5.99 -1.66
CA THR A 96 -1.70 6.42 -2.80
C THR A 96 -2.54 7.12 -3.88
N HIS A 97 -3.76 6.64 -4.13
CA HIS A 97 -4.67 7.30 -5.06
C HIS A 97 -5.13 8.68 -4.57
N VAL A 98 -5.36 8.85 -3.26
CA VAL A 98 -5.62 10.17 -2.66
C VAL A 98 -4.42 11.10 -2.88
N GLN A 99 -3.21 10.65 -2.54
CA GLN A 99 -1.97 11.42 -2.73
C GLN A 99 -1.72 11.82 -4.19
N ARG A 100 -2.20 11.02 -5.14
CA ARG A 100 -2.09 11.28 -6.58
C ARG A 100 -3.21 12.18 -7.13
N GLY A 101 -4.15 12.64 -6.30
CA GLY A 101 -5.32 13.44 -6.72
C GLY A 101 -6.38 12.63 -7.48
N ASN A 102 -6.43 11.31 -7.30
CA ASN A 102 -7.36 10.42 -7.97
C ASN A 102 -8.47 9.94 -7.01
N ALA A 103 -9.37 10.86 -6.66
CA ALA A 103 -10.48 10.59 -5.73
C ALA A 103 -11.36 9.40 -6.15
N LYS A 104 -11.73 9.31 -7.44
CA LYS A 104 -12.54 8.20 -7.97
C LYS A 104 -11.86 6.84 -7.78
N GLY A 105 -10.55 6.77 -8.03
CA GLY A 105 -9.78 5.55 -7.81
C GLY A 105 -9.63 5.22 -6.33
N ALA A 106 -9.41 6.23 -5.49
CA ALA A 106 -9.31 6.09 -4.04
C ALA A 106 -10.58 5.51 -3.44
N LEU A 107 -11.75 6.11 -3.70
CA LEU A 107 -13.06 5.66 -3.20
C LEU A 107 -13.29 4.16 -3.42
N LYS A 108 -13.09 3.70 -4.67
CA LYS A 108 -13.26 2.30 -5.05
C LYS A 108 -12.33 1.35 -4.28
N LEU A 109 -11.10 1.78 -3.99
CA LEU A 109 -10.12 0.96 -3.27
C LEU A 109 -10.38 0.96 -1.76
N LEU A 110 -10.73 2.12 -1.19
CA LEU A 110 -11.05 2.26 0.23
C LEU A 110 -12.30 1.45 0.61
N GLU A 111 -13.38 1.51 -0.16
CA GLU A 111 -14.60 0.70 0.06
C GLU A 111 -14.28 -0.81 0.04
N ARG A 112 -13.42 -1.22 -0.89
CA ARG A 112 -12.98 -2.60 -1.06
C ARG A 112 -12.06 -3.06 0.07
N ALA A 113 -11.22 -2.17 0.58
CA ALA A 113 -10.35 -2.40 1.71
C ALA A 113 -11.17 -2.59 2.99
N ALA A 114 -12.07 -1.66 3.31
CA ALA A 114 -12.94 -1.73 4.49
C ALA A 114 -13.73 -3.05 4.54
N ARG A 115 -14.39 -3.43 3.43
CA ARG A 115 -15.12 -4.70 3.34
C ARG A 115 -14.24 -5.93 3.57
N ARG A 116 -12.99 -5.90 3.11
CA ARG A 116 -12.06 -7.04 3.24
C ARG A 116 -11.47 -7.14 4.64
N ILE A 117 -11.09 -6.01 5.22
CA ILE A 117 -10.57 -5.93 6.59
C ILE A 117 -11.64 -6.41 7.57
N GLY A 118 -12.91 -6.03 7.35
CA GLY A 118 -14.05 -6.47 8.17
C GLY A 118 -14.65 -7.82 7.79
N HIS A 119 -13.97 -8.65 6.99
CA HIS A 119 -14.54 -9.93 6.53
C HIS A 119 -14.56 -11.02 7.62
N GLN A 120 -13.57 -10.99 8.51
CA GLN A 120 -13.43 -11.98 9.58
C GLN A 120 -14.24 -11.56 10.80
N ASP A 121 -14.91 -12.51 11.45
CA ASP A 121 -15.57 -12.29 12.73
C ASP A 121 -14.55 -12.26 13.87
N GLY A 122 -14.60 -11.23 14.71
CA GLY A 122 -13.72 -11.11 15.87
C GLY A 122 -12.44 -10.27 15.63
N PRO A 123 -11.49 -10.30 16.58
CA PRO A 123 -10.28 -9.49 16.47
C PRO A 123 -9.37 -10.00 15.35
N ALA A 124 -8.83 -9.09 14.55
CA ALA A 124 -7.81 -9.41 13.57
C ALA A 124 -6.52 -9.93 14.26
N PRO A 125 -5.79 -10.87 13.62
CA PRO A 125 -4.53 -11.37 14.14
C PRO A 125 -3.45 -10.28 14.20
N TYR A 126 -2.31 -10.62 14.82
CA TYR A 126 -1.10 -9.78 14.86
C TYR A 126 -1.26 -8.40 15.51
N GLY A 127 -2.35 -8.19 16.26
CA GLY A 127 -2.63 -6.91 16.90
C GLY A 127 -3.12 -5.83 15.93
N ILE A 128 -3.56 -6.21 14.72
CA ILE A 128 -4.09 -5.28 13.72
C ILE A 128 -5.37 -4.60 14.26
N ASP A 129 -5.45 -3.27 14.11
CA ASP A 129 -6.62 -2.48 14.48
C ASP A 129 -7.65 -2.46 13.34
N ALA A 130 -8.26 -3.61 13.06
CA ALA A 130 -9.23 -3.73 11.97
C ALA A 130 -10.40 -2.74 12.11
N ALA A 131 -10.90 -2.53 13.34
CA ALA A 131 -11.99 -1.59 13.59
C ALA A 131 -11.57 -0.15 13.33
N GLY A 132 -10.40 0.28 13.84
CA GLY A 132 -9.86 1.61 13.58
C GLY A 132 -9.57 1.86 12.10
N LEU A 133 -9.05 0.85 11.38
CA LEU A 133 -8.76 0.95 9.95
C LEU A 133 -10.03 1.04 9.09
N ILE A 134 -11.11 0.34 9.46
CA ILE A 134 -12.41 0.47 8.79
C ILE A 134 -12.97 1.87 9.02
N ALA A 135 -13.00 2.33 10.27
CA ALA A 135 -13.48 3.67 10.60
C ALA A 135 -12.67 4.77 9.89
N TYR A 136 -11.36 4.60 9.79
CA TYR A 136 -10.46 5.47 9.03
C TYR A 136 -10.80 5.48 7.53
N ALA A 137 -11.02 4.31 6.93
CA ALA A 137 -11.39 4.22 5.51
C ALA A 137 -12.73 4.91 5.25
N ASP A 138 -13.72 4.71 6.12
CA ASP A 138 -15.04 5.33 6.02
C ASP A 138 -14.97 6.86 6.17
N MET A 139 -14.13 7.37 7.08
CA MET A 139 -13.85 8.80 7.22
C MET A 139 -13.27 9.40 5.94
N LEU A 140 -12.22 8.79 5.37
CA LEU A 140 -11.64 9.26 4.11
C LEU A 140 -12.62 9.20 2.95
N ILE A 141 -13.44 8.14 2.87
CA ILE A 141 -14.49 8.04 1.86
C ILE A 141 -15.46 9.22 1.97
N ALA A 142 -15.90 9.55 3.18
CA ALA A 142 -16.82 10.65 3.42
C ALA A 142 -16.22 12.02 3.04
N GLU A 143 -14.94 12.27 3.31
CA GLU A 143 -14.25 13.50 2.89
C GLU A 143 -14.15 13.61 1.37
N LEU A 144 -13.73 12.54 0.71
CA LEU A 144 -13.59 12.50 -0.75
C LEU A 144 -14.94 12.67 -1.46
N GLN A 145 -16.03 12.11 -0.92
CA GLN A 145 -17.38 12.29 -1.46
C GLN A 145 -17.86 13.74 -1.34
N GLN A 146 -17.41 14.47 -0.32
CA GLN A 146 -17.68 15.90 -0.14
C GLN A 146 -16.77 16.79 -1.01
N GLY A 147 -15.84 16.21 -1.76
CA GLY A 147 -14.83 16.96 -2.52
C GLY A 147 -13.79 17.65 -1.63
N THR A 148 -13.62 17.17 -0.40
CA THR A 148 -12.56 17.64 0.50
C THR A 148 -11.30 16.82 0.24
N ASP A 149 -10.18 17.50 0.03
CA ASP A 149 -8.88 16.85 -0.12
C ASP A 149 -8.28 16.57 1.28
N PRO A 150 -8.04 15.30 1.65
CA PRO A 150 -7.42 14.96 2.93
C PRO A 150 -6.00 15.50 3.02
N THR A 151 -5.62 16.02 4.19
CA THR A 151 -4.27 16.52 4.47
C THR A 151 -3.27 15.36 4.62
N PRO A 152 -1.96 15.59 4.42
CA PRO A 152 -0.94 14.55 4.63
C PRO A 152 -0.99 13.87 6.00
N ASP A 153 -1.27 14.63 7.06
CA ASP A 153 -1.39 14.12 8.44
C ASP A 153 -2.64 13.26 8.66
N GLN A 154 -3.60 13.31 7.74
CA GLN A 154 -4.76 12.41 7.72
C GLN A 154 -4.48 11.14 6.90
N LEU A 155 -3.34 11.04 6.21
CA LEU A 155 -2.99 9.91 5.34
C LEU A 155 -2.02 8.91 5.99
N VAL A 156 -1.94 8.93 7.32
CA VAL A 156 -1.02 8.14 8.16
C VAL A 156 -1.78 7.22 9.14
N PRO A 157 -2.53 6.20 8.66
CA PRO A 157 -3.33 5.35 9.54
C PRO A 157 -2.43 4.51 10.46
N ARG A 158 -2.99 4.09 11.60
CA ARG A 158 -2.36 3.11 12.50
C ARG A 158 -2.82 1.70 12.14
N LEU A 159 -1.88 0.86 11.71
CA LEU A 159 -2.14 -0.53 11.32
C LEU A 159 -2.40 -1.42 12.54
N GLY A 160 -1.63 -1.21 13.62
CA GLY A 160 -1.77 -1.94 14.88
C GLY A 160 -2.54 -1.14 15.91
N ARG A 161 -3.15 -1.84 16.87
CA ARG A 161 -3.74 -1.21 18.06
C ARG A 161 -2.61 -0.52 18.83
N SER A 162 -2.79 0.75 19.18
CA SER A 162 -1.93 1.34 20.20
C SER A 162 -2.11 0.53 21.49
N PRO A 163 -1.04 0.28 22.27
CA PRO A 163 -1.24 -0.25 23.61
C PRO A 163 -2.14 0.74 24.33
N ASP A 164 -3.38 0.33 24.64
CA ASP A 164 -4.29 1.11 25.46
C ASP A 164 -3.51 1.57 26.70
N HIS A 165 -3.35 2.88 26.88
CA HIS A 165 -2.98 3.43 28.17
C HIS A 165 -4.18 3.19 29.10
N ARG A 166 -4.21 2.01 29.74
CA ARG A 166 -5.08 1.74 30.88
C ARG A 166 -4.61 2.51 32.11
#